data_AF-A0A1B0BV32-F1
#
_entry.id   AF-A0A1B0BV32-F1
#
_cell.length_a   1.000
_cell.length_b   1.000
_cell.length_c   1.000
_cell.angle_alpha   90.00
_cell.angle_beta   90.00
_cell.angle_gamma   90.00
#
_symmetry.space_group_name_H-M   'P 1'
#
loop_
_entity.id
_entity.type
_entity.pdbx_description
1 polymer ?
#
loop_
_entity_poly.entity_id
_entity_poly.type
_entity_poly.pdbx_seq_one_letter_code
_entity_poly.pdbx_strand_id
1 'polypeptide(L)'
;MVIVRDNLNAYGLYNIPKNSVVEDANCEHNTTQGLQINWGPKEAQHVMSLQFLKNNGTFNLTMIMFTIPLLNDTFSNAKENQTITLVHRGPLFAAPVQMSYHCTRPQVFNMTRTIINDQVVGTLKVHDVQMEAFRTPNKTDHLVLLLT
;
A
#
# COMPACT_ATOMS: atom_id res chain seq x y z
N MET A 1 0.19 4.64 12.92
CA MET A 1 1.11 5.59 12.25
C MET A 1 1.59 6.62 13.26
N VAL A 2 2.90 6.91 13.30
CA VAL A 2 3.44 8.01 14.14
C VAL A 2 3.22 9.35 13.44
N ILE A 3 2.60 10.28 14.14
CA ILE A 3 2.35 11.67 13.73
C ILE A 3 3.10 12.55 14.73
N VAL A 4 3.89 13.51 14.24
CA VAL A 4 4.64 14.40 15.14
C VAL A 4 3.78 15.62 15.48
N ARG A 5 3.61 15.87 16.77
CA ARG A 5 2.86 16.99 17.34
C ARG A 5 3.72 17.68 18.39
N ASP A 6 3.94 18.99 18.33
CA ASP A 6 4.60 19.75 19.41
C ASP A 6 5.94 19.14 19.91
N ASN A 7 6.74 18.55 19.01
CA ASN A 7 7.94 17.75 19.31
C ASN A 7 7.72 16.45 20.13
N LEU A 8 6.47 16.01 20.27
CA LEU A 8 6.04 14.73 20.83
C LEU A 8 5.53 13.79 19.72
N ASN A 9 5.82 12.50 19.86
CA ASN A 9 5.30 11.47 18.96
C ASN A 9 3.88 11.10 19.39
N ALA A 10 2.90 11.34 18.53
CA ALA A 10 1.52 10.87 18.67
C ALA A 10 1.29 9.65 17.76
N TYR A 11 0.38 8.75 18.14
CA TYR A 11 0.03 7.58 17.33
C TYR A 11 -1.41 7.68 16.85
N GLY A 12 -1.61 7.62 15.54
CA GLY A 12 -2.93 7.60 14.90
C GLY A 12 -3.24 6.27 14.23
N LEU A 13 -4.50 5.85 14.32
CA LEU A 13 -5.07 4.80 13.48
C LEU A 13 -5.73 5.45 12.27
N TYR A 14 -5.42 4.94 11.08
CA TYR A 14 -5.92 5.47 9.82
C TYR A 14 -6.40 4.31 8.95
N ASN A 15 -7.69 4.32 8.61
CA ASN A 15 -8.29 3.31 7.75
C ASN A 15 -8.37 3.85 6.32
N ILE A 16 -8.07 2.99 5.34
CA ILE A 16 -8.26 3.31 3.92
C ILE A 16 -9.79 3.34 3.67
N PRO A 17 -10.33 4.43 3.10
CA PRO A 17 -11.75 4.57 2.90
C PRO A 17 -12.22 3.74 1.70
N LYS A 18 -13.48 3.29 1.73
CA LYS A 18 -14.09 2.45 0.68
C LYS A 18 -14.19 3.12 -0.70
N ASN A 19 -14.10 4.45 -0.75
CA ASN A 19 -14.15 5.23 -1.99
C ASN A 19 -12.76 5.42 -2.64
N SER A 20 -11.76 4.65 -2.22
CA SER A 20 -10.45 4.64 -2.87
C SER A 20 -10.55 4.13 -4.30
N VAL A 21 -9.88 4.81 -5.23
CA VAL A 21 -9.90 4.48 -6.65
C VAL A 21 -8.52 4.02 -7.11
N VAL A 22 -8.50 3.05 -8.01
CA VAL A 22 -7.28 2.75 -8.77
C VAL A 22 -7.09 3.89 -9.77
N GLU A 23 -6.01 4.64 -9.61
CA GLU A 23 -5.69 5.76 -10.51
C GLU A 23 -4.71 5.34 -11.60
N ASP A 24 -3.72 4.53 -11.23
CA ASP A 24 -2.72 4.05 -12.16
C ASP A 24 -2.39 2.57 -11.89
N ALA A 25 -2.16 1.83 -12.96
CA ALA A 25 -1.79 0.43 -12.92
C ALA A 25 -0.80 0.15 -14.06
N ASN A 26 0.43 -0.19 -13.68
CA ASN A 26 1.43 -0.61 -14.65
C ASN A 26 1.43 -2.15 -14.73
N CYS A 27 0.65 -2.67 -15.67
CA CYS A 27 0.44 -4.11 -15.84
C CYS A 27 1.21 -4.71 -17.04
N GLU A 28 1.80 -3.89 -17.89
CA GLU A 28 2.37 -4.32 -19.19
C GLU A 28 3.70 -5.08 -19.06
N HIS A 29 4.41 -4.95 -17.94
CA HIS A 29 5.69 -5.62 -17.78
C HIS A 29 5.55 -7.05 -17.26
N ASN A 30 6.27 -7.96 -17.92
CA ASN A 30 6.27 -9.39 -17.61
C ASN A 30 6.98 -9.75 -16.29
N THR A 31 7.76 -8.84 -15.72
CA THR A 31 8.56 -9.10 -14.52
C THR A 31 8.09 -8.32 -13.31
N THR A 32 7.58 -7.11 -13.49
CA THR A 32 7.14 -6.22 -12.41
C THR A 32 5.79 -5.62 -12.73
N GLN A 33 4.82 -5.67 -11.82
CA GLN A 33 3.57 -4.94 -11.97
C GLN A 33 3.39 -3.97 -10.82
N GLY A 34 2.75 -2.83 -11.09
CA GLY A 34 2.51 -1.79 -10.10
C GLY A 34 1.04 -1.42 -10.04
N LEU A 35 0.56 -1.07 -8.85
CA LEU A 35 -0.78 -0.50 -8.66
C LEU A 35 -0.69 0.71 -7.75
N GLN A 36 -1.36 1.78 -8.17
CA GLN A 36 -1.54 2.98 -7.39
C GLN A 36 -3.02 3.18 -7.08
N ILE A 37 -3.33 3.21 -5.79
CA ILE A 37 -4.66 3.45 -5.25
C ILE A 37 -4.64 4.81 -4.58
N ASN A 38 -5.54 5.70 -5.00
CA ASN A 38 -5.62 7.04 -4.48
C ASN A 38 -6.98 7.35 -3.85
N TRP A 39 -6.98 8.21 -2.82
CA TRP A 39 -8.19 8.68 -2.16
C TRP A 39 -7.98 10.05 -1.51
N GLY A 40 -9.05 10.65 -1.01
CA GLY A 40 -9.00 11.98 -0.39
C GLY A 40 -9.31 13.13 -1.35
N PRO A 41 -9.25 14.39 -0.86
CA PRO A 41 -9.50 15.58 -1.68
C PRO A 41 -8.37 15.80 -2.69
N LYS A 42 -8.66 16.50 -3.79
CA LYS A 42 -7.67 16.76 -4.86
C LYS A 42 -6.46 17.56 -4.35
N GLU A 43 -6.68 18.40 -3.35
CA GLU A 43 -5.69 19.27 -2.73
C GLU A 43 -4.74 18.49 -1.80
N ALA A 44 -5.13 17.31 -1.32
CA ALA A 44 -4.32 16.44 -0.48
C ALA A 44 -4.63 14.97 -0.73
N GLN A 45 -4.25 14.53 -1.92
CA GLN A 45 -4.46 13.17 -2.35
C GLN A 45 -3.57 12.21 -1.56
N HIS A 46 -4.19 11.21 -0.96
CA HIS A 46 -3.52 10.10 -0.30
C HIS A 46 -3.27 9.01 -1.33
N VAL A 47 -2.07 8.43 -1.29
CA VAL A 47 -1.59 7.49 -2.29
C VAL A 47 -1.11 6.22 -1.61
N MET A 48 -1.53 5.06 -2.13
CA MET A 48 -0.99 3.75 -1.81
C MET A 48 -0.41 3.14 -3.07
N SER A 49 0.88 2.85 -3.06
CA SER A 49 1.58 2.19 -4.16
C SER A 49 1.94 0.77 -3.75
N LEU A 50 1.61 -0.18 -4.62
CA LEU A 50 1.92 -1.60 -4.49
C LEU A 50 2.82 -2.02 -5.64
N GLN A 51 3.81 -2.85 -5.33
CA GLN A 51 4.70 -3.42 -6.34
C GLN A 51 4.72 -4.93 -6.23
N PHE A 52 4.50 -5.58 -7.36
CA PHE A 52 4.55 -7.02 -7.52
C PHE A 52 5.75 -7.40 -8.37
N LEU A 53 6.41 -8.50 -8.01
CA LEU A 53 7.48 -9.09 -8.78
C LEU A 53 7.09 -10.52 -9.17
N LYS A 54 7.38 -10.89 -10.41
CA LYS A 54 7.26 -12.26 -10.89
C LYS A 54 8.64 -12.90 -10.90
N ASN A 55 8.76 -14.05 -10.25
CA ASN A 55 9.95 -14.87 -10.26
C ASN A 55 9.56 -16.35 -10.37
N ASN A 56 10.17 -17.07 -11.33
CA ASN A 56 10.01 -18.52 -11.51
C ASN A 56 8.55 -19.02 -11.49
N GLY A 57 7.63 -18.30 -12.16
CA GLY A 57 6.22 -18.69 -12.26
C GLY A 57 5.36 -18.36 -11.02
N THR A 58 5.96 -17.77 -10.00
CA THR A 58 5.28 -17.20 -8.84
C THR A 58 5.34 -15.68 -8.87
N PHE A 59 4.36 -15.03 -8.26
CA PHE A 59 4.41 -13.60 -7.97
C PHE A 59 4.41 -13.38 -6.47
N ASN A 60 4.96 -12.24 -6.05
CA ASN A 60 4.92 -11.75 -4.68
C ASN A 60 4.74 -10.23 -4.66
N LEU A 61 4.08 -9.72 -3.63
CA LEU A 61 4.05 -8.30 -3.33
C LEU A 61 5.37 -7.94 -2.64
N THR A 62 6.19 -7.09 -3.25
CA THR A 62 7.54 -6.75 -2.77
C THR A 62 7.61 -5.41 -2.05
N MET A 63 6.64 -4.53 -2.30
CA MET A 63 6.58 -3.22 -1.68
C MET A 63 5.13 -2.77 -1.44
N ILE A 64 4.91 -2.21 -0.26
CA ILE A 64 3.73 -1.41 0.07
C ILE A 64 4.23 -0.03 0.49
N MET A 65 3.77 1.01 -0.17
CA MET A 65 4.12 2.38 0.17
C MET A 65 2.86 3.22 0.33
N PHE A 66 2.80 4.02 1.39
CA PHE A 66 1.79 5.04 1.59
C PHE A 66 2.43 6.41 1.57
N THR A 67 1.78 7.35 0.90
CA THR A 67 2.10 8.78 0.90
C THR A 67 0.85 9.54 1.33
N ILE A 68 0.87 10.08 2.54
CA ILE A 68 -0.28 10.73 3.17
C ILE A 68 0.12 12.18 3.49
N PRO A 69 -0.28 13.17 2.68
CA PRO A 69 -0.20 14.57 3.09
C PRO A 69 -1.12 14.83 4.29
N LEU A 70 -0.57 15.46 5.33
CA LEU A 70 -1.33 15.87 6.51
C LEU A 70 -1.91 17.27 6.29
N LEU A 71 -3.24 17.36 6.21
CA LEU A 71 -3.96 18.62 6.33
C LEU A 71 -4.50 18.77 7.76
N ASN A 72 -4.63 20.01 8.22
CA ASN A 72 -5.23 20.31 9.54
C ASN A 72 -6.64 19.73 9.69
N ASP A 73 -7.41 19.63 8.61
CA ASP A 73 -8.80 19.15 8.67
C ASP A 73 -8.90 17.64 8.97
N THR A 74 -7.93 16.84 8.51
CA THR A 74 -7.85 15.39 8.78
C THR A 74 -7.02 15.05 10.01
N PHE A 75 -6.04 15.91 10.34
CA PHE A 75 -5.17 15.76 11.50
C PHE A 75 -5.05 17.10 12.20
N SER A 76 -6.05 17.43 13.01
CA SER A 76 -6.24 18.73 13.71
C SER A 76 -5.08 19.18 14.59
N ASN A 77 -4.04 18.37 14.77
CA ASN A 77 -2.88 18.65 15.60
C ASN A 77 -1.54 18.22 14.95
N ALA A 78 -1.52 17.97 13.64
CA ALA A 78 -0.27 17.71 12.91
C ALA A 78 0.40 19.03 12.53
N LYS A 79 1.74 19.05 12.47
CA LYS A 79 2.46 20.20 11.92
C LYS A 79 2.05 20.37 10.45
N GLU A 80 1.53 21.56 10.09
CA GLU A 80 1.03 21.85 8.74
C GLU A 80 2.02 21.45 7.64
N ASN A 81 1.49 20.93 6.52
CA ASN A 81 2.22 20.60 5.29
C ASN A 81 3.28 19.50 5.42
N GLN A 82 3.15 18.60 6.40
CA GLN A 82 3.98 17.39 6.45
C GLN A 82 3.37 16.27 5.61
N THR A 83 4.22 15.57 4.86
CA THR A 83 3.85 14.32 4.20
C THR A 83 4.40 13.16 5.01
N ILE A 84 3.52 12.23 5.39
CA ILE A 84 3.94 10.96 5.99
C ILE A 84 4.16 9.97 4.86
N THR A 85 5.34 9.35 4.89
CA THR A 85 5.66 8.21 4.03
C THR A 85 5.84 6.98 4.91
N LEU A 86 5.13 5.91 4.57
CA LEU A 86 5.24 4.61 5.23
C LEU A 86 5.60 3.59 4.17
N VAL A 87 6.71 2.87 4.37
CA VAL A 87 7.19 1.86 3.44
C VAL A 87 7.32 0.52 4.14
N HIS A 88 6.87 -0.54 3.49
CA HIS A 88 7.24 -1.90 3.83
C HIS A 88 7.86 -2.57 2.60
N ARG A 89 8.98 -3.26 2.82
CA ARG A 89 9.67 -4.03 1.79
C ARG A 89 9.86 -5.45 2.27
N GLY A 90 9.63 -6.38 1.37
CA GLY A 90 9.80 -7.80 1.63
C GLY A 90 8.84 -8.61 0.77
N PRO A 91 9.17 -9.88 0.49
CA PRO A 91 8.28 -10.77 -0.23
C PRO A 91 7.06 -11.08 0.63
N LEU A 92 5.92 -10.50 0.29
CA LEU A 92 4.62 -10.76 0.89
C LEU A 92 3.71 -11.51 -0.08
N PHE A 93 2.77 -12.27 0.48
CA PHE A 93 1.61 -12.79 -0.24
C PHE A 93 1.95 -13.54 -1.55
N ALA A 94 2.91 -14.45 -1.48
CA ALA A 94 3.36 -15.18 -2.66
C ALA A 94 2.30 -16.17 -3.16
N ALA A 95 2.08 -16.21 -4.47
CA ALA A 95 1.23 -17.20 -5.14
C ALA A 95 1.71 -17.49 -6.57
N PRO A 96 1.34 -18.65 -7.15
CA PRO A 96 1.56 -18.92 -8.58
C PRO A 96 0.84 -17.91 -9.47
N VAL A 97 1.42 -17.55 -10.63
CA VAL A 97 0.87 -16.54 -11.57
C VAL A 97 -0.48 -16.94 -12.18
N GLN A 98 -0.88 -18.20 -12.09
CA GLN A 98 -2.17 -18.70 -12.58
C GLN A 98 -3.22 -18.83 -11.45
N MET A 99 -2.90 -18.39 -10.24
CA MET A 99 -3.74 -18.51 -9.05
C MET A 99 -3.85 -17.17 -8.34
N SER A 100 -4.89 -17.04 -7.50
CA SER A 100 -4.99 -15.92 -6.58
C SER A 100 -4.43 -16.31 -5.22
N TYR A 101 -3.81 -15.34 -4.54
CA TYR A 101 -3.55 -15.44 -3.12
C TYR A 101 -4.82 -15.03 -2.36
N HIS A 102 -5.19 -15.79 -1.33
CA HIS A 102 -6.32 -15.49 -0.46
C HIS A 102 -5.96 -15.73 1.00
N CYS A 103 -6.15 -14.72 1.85
CA CYS A 103 -5.92 -14.81 3.29
C CYS A 103 -6.90 -13.96 4.09
N THR A 104 -7.77 -14.60 4.86
CA THR A 104 -8.72 -13.94 5.78
C THR A 104 -8.10 -13.55 7.11
N ARG A 105 -6.96 -14.15 7.48
CA ARG A 105 -6.32 -13.91 8.77
C ARG A 105 -5.68 -12.52 8.79
N PRO A 106 -5.88 -11.73 9.85
CA PRO A 106 -5.18 -10.46 10.00
C PRO A 106 -3.66 -10.64 10.03
N GLN A 107 -2.96 -9.88 9.21
CA GLN A 107 -1.50 -9.80 9.16
C GLN A 107 -1.05 -8.40 9.56
N VAL A 108 0.08 -8.32 10.27
CA VAL A 108 0.63 -7.07 10.77
C VAL A 108 2.07 -6.92 10.27
N PHE A 109 2.36 -5.78 9.65
CA PHE A 109 3.67 -5.45 9.10
C PHE A 109 4.21 -4.18 9.74
N ASN A 110 5.51 -4.18 10.00
CA ASN A 110 6.21 -2.97 10.41
C ASN A 110 6.46 -2.07 9.19
N MET A 111 6.20 -0.78 9.37
CA MET A 111 6.37 0.25 8.35
C MET A 111 7.50 1.18 8.76
N THR A 112 8.38 1.51 7.81
CA THR A 112 9.48 2.44 7.98
C THR A 112 9.22 3.76 7.27
N ARG A 113 10.00 4.81 7.60
CA ARG A 113 9.80 6.16 7.03
C ARG A 113 10.31 6.29 5.59
N THR A 114 11.36 5.54 5.26
CA THR A 114 11.98 5.55 3.94
C THR A 114 12.44 4.15 3.55
N ILE A 115 12.79 3.99 2.28
CA ILE A 115 13.31 2.75 1.69
C ILE A 115 14.65 2.32 2.31
N ILE A 116 15.41 3.26 2.88
CA ILE A 116 16.79 3.07 3.36
C ILE A 116 16.86 2.96 4.89
N ASN A 117 15.94 3.63 5.61
CA ASN A 117 15.96 3.68 7.06
C ASN A 117 15.07 2.58 7.65
N ASP A 118 15.63 1.73 8.50
CA ASP A 118 14.91 0.62 9.15
C ASP A 118 14.13 1.04 10.41
N GLN A 119 14.12 2.33 10.76
CA GLN A 119 13.34 2.82 11.89
C GLN A 119 11.84 2.61 11.65
N VAL A 120 11.24 1.75 12.47
CA VAL A 120 9.80 1.50 12.46
C VAL A 120 9.05 2.72 12.99
N VAL A 121 8.18 3.29 12.16
CA VAL A 121 7.37 4.49 12.45
C VAL A 121 5.87 4.21 12.35
N GLY A 122 5.49 2.96 12.08
CA GLY A 122 4.10 2.55 12.03
C GLY A 122 3.93 1.05 11.87
N THR A 123 2.69 0.60 12.01
CA THR A 123 2.28 -0.75 11.70
C THR A 123 1.14 -0.70 10.69
N LEU A 124 1.17 -1.61 9.72
CA LEU A 124 0.10 -1.85 8.77
C LEU A 124 -0.59 -3.14 9.17
N LYS A 125 -1.92 -3.09 9.35
CA LYS A 125 -2.75 -4.28 9.57
C LYS A 125 -3.63 -4.49 8.35
N VAL A 126 -3.57 -5.68 7.78
CA VAL A 126 -4.43 -6.07 6.64
C VAL A 126 -5.14 -7.37 6.97
N HIS A 127 -6.36 -7.54 6.47
CA HIS A 127 -7.15 -8.77 6.61
C HIS A 127 -7.97 -8.97 5.34
N ASP A 128 -8.54 -10.16 5.17
CA ASP A 128 -9.40 -10.50 4.02
C ASP A 128 -8.78 -10.15 2.66
N VAL A 129 -7.47 -10.42 2.56
CA VAL A 129 -6.66 -10.06 1.41
C VAL A 129 -6.88 -11.08 0.30
N GLN A 130 -7.29 -10.61 -0.87
CA GLN A 130 -7.25 -11.38 -2.10
C GLN A 130 -6.52 -10.61 -3.20
N MET A 131 -5.54 -11.26 -3.83
CA MET A 131 -4.75 -10.65 -4.91
C MET A 131 -4.41 -11.62 -6.03
N GLU A 132 -4.32 -11.09 -7.24
CA GLU A 132 -3.89 -11.80 -8.44
C GLU A 132 -3.07 -10.84 -9.32
N ALA A 133 -1.93 -11.29 -9.83
CA ALA A 133 -1.02 -10.51 -10.67
C ALA A 133 -0.46 -11.34 -11.85
N PHE A 134 -0.03 -10.67 -12.92
CA PHE A 134 0.61 -11.23 -14.12
C PHE A 134 -0.24 -12.23 -14.94
N ARG A 135 -1.56 -12.05 -14.97
CA ARG A 135 -2.49 -12.91 -15.73
C ARG A 135 -2.35 -12.71 -17.24
N THR A 136 -2.30 -13.78 -18.04
CA THR A 136 -2.34 -13.77 -19.53
C THR A 136 -3.20 -14.94 -20.07
N PRO A 137 -3.79 -14.92 -21.30
CA PRO A 137 -4.46 -13.85 -22.06
C PRO A 137 -5.92 -14.21 -22.47
N ASN A 138 -6.84 -13.24 -22.31
CA ASN A 138 -8.12 -13.02 -23.04
C ASN A 138 -9.00 -11.93 -22.37
N LYS A 139 -8.51 -11.35 -21.28
CA LYS A 139 -8.98 -10.09 -20.71
C LYS A 139 -7.71 -9.31 -20.39
N THR A 140 -7.76 -7.99 -20.57
CA THR A 140 -6.71 -7.00 -20.30
C THR A 140 -5.88 -7.41 -19.07
N ASP A 141 -4.57 -7.18 -19.07
CA ASP A 141 -3.72 -7.54 -17.93
C ASP A 141 -4.22 -6.81 -16.68
N HIS A 142 -4.99 -7.52 -15.85
CA HIS A 142 -5.71 -6.95 -14.72
C HIS A 142 -5.04 -7.42 -13.44
N LEU A 143 -4.55 -6.46 -12.67
CA LEU A 143 -4.32 -6.68 -11.26
C LEU A 143 -5.67 -6.58 -10.52
N VAL A 144 -6.02 -7.61 -9.76
CA VAL A 144 -7.21 -7.59 -8.90
C VAL A 144 -6.74 -7.53 -7.46
N LEU A 145 -7.14 -6.48 -6.74
CA LEU A 145 -6.94 -6.35 -5.31
C LEU A 145 -8.28 -6.12 -4.63
N LEU A 146 -8.67 -7.04 -3.75
CA LEU A 146 -9.81 -6.87 -2.86
C LEU A 146 -9.27 -6.72 -1.44
N LEU A 147 -9.53 -5.55 -0.86
CA LEU A 147 -9.34 -5.25 0.56
C LEU A 147 -10.74 -4.97 1.11
N THR A 148 -11.29 -5.86 1.93
CA THR A 148 -12.63 -5.69 2.54
C THR A 148 -12.56 -5.20 3.97
#